data_AF-B2ADA9-F1
#
_entry.id   AF-B2ADA9-F1
#
_cell.length_a   1.000
_cell.length_b   1.000
_cell.length_c   1.000
_cell.angle_alpha   90.00
_cell.angle_beta   90.00
_cell.angle_gamma   90.00
#
_symmetry.space_group_name_H-M   'P 1'
#
loop_
_entity.id
_entity.type
_entity.pdbx_description
1 polymer ?
#
loop_
_entity_poly.entity_id
_entity_poly.type
_entity_poly.pdbx_seq_one_letter_code
_entity_poly.pdbx_strand_id
1 'polypeptide(L)'
;MNLPIIRCCTGPSDGVFNHHACQNHQLVMDSIPADAHTREVFYVGGEYVDDGTGNETVYGQVYVEHLVPVRKPLQKYPIIFIPGSSRTGIDFLTTPANNDNNTNSPTQQSWSSHFLSLSHELYLIDPPFRGRSPWHPPTHLSSSSSSSPYLTFGAAPLQKAWATPPSSTQWPDSPPAGKGSPAFDHVMRSTHPQLANLAEEQSVAQKSLAALLDKIGKPAILLAHSMGCKIAWLLADARPGLVKAIVAVEPAGPAF
;
A
#
# COMPACT_ATOMS: atom_id res chain seq x y z
N MET A 1 -13.91 -8.67 24.36
CA MET A 1 -13.62 -7.41 25.06
C MET A 1 -14.60 -6.37 24.57
N ASN A 2 -15.54 -5.94 25.42
CA ASN A 2 -16.47 -4.86 25.10
C ASN A 2 -15.72 -3.53 25.24
N LEU A 3 -15.50 -2.84 24.12
CA LEU A 3 -15.13 -1.43 24.18
C LEU A 3 -16.31 -0.65 24.77
N PRO A 4 -16.07 0.30 25.70
CA PRO A 4 -17.15 1.11 26.25
C PRO A 4 -17.69 2.01 25.13
N ILE A 5 -18.95 1.78 24.73
CA ILE A 5 -19.70 2.75 23.93
C ILE A 5 -19.94 3.94 24.87
N ILE A 6 -19.16 5.00 24.72
CA ILE A 6 -19.47 6.27 25.37
C ILE A 6 -20.73 6.83 24.68
N ARG A 7 -21.91 6.57 25.25
CA ARG A 7 -23.16 7.21 24.85
C ARG A 7 -23.17 8.66 25.36
N CYS A 8 -22.37 9.53 24.75
CA CYS A 8 -22.55 10.97 24.90
C CYS A 8 -23.75 11.37 24.04
N CYS A 9 -24.96 11.38 24.62
CA CYS A 9 -26.14 12.17 24.22
C CYS A 9 -27.47 11.63 24.79
N THR A 10 -27.50 10.52 25.53
CA THR A 10 -28.72 10.10 26.25
C THR A 10 -28.61 10.53 27.70
N GLY A 11 -29.15 11.70 28.03
CA GLY A 11 -29.40 12.05 29.43
C GLY A 11 -30.40 11.08 30.08
N PRO A 12 -30.57 11.12 31.41
CA PRO A 12 -31.74 10.49 32.03
C PRO A 12 -33.02 11.04 31.38
N SER A 13 -34.13 10.32 31.52
CA SER A 13 -35.46 10.48 30.90
C SER A 13 -36.10 11.88 30.91
N ASP A 14 -35.39 12.92 31.32
CA ASP A 14 -35.91 14.23 31.70
C ASP A 14 -35.48 15.35 30.71
N GLY A 15 -34.95 15.00 29.54
CA GLY A 15 -34.89 15.92 28.39
C GLY A 15 -33.87 17.07 28.44
N VAL A 16 -32.92 17.08 29.37
CA VAL A 16 -31.87 18.12 29.42
C VAL A 16 -30.65 17.72 28.58
N PHE A 17 -30.51 18.35 27.41
CA PHE A 17 -29.33 18.23 26.54
C PHE A 17 -28.11 18.90 27.19
N ASN A 18 -27.09 18.12 27.60
CA ASN A 18 -25.90 18.67 28.24
C ASN A 18 -24.88 19.18 27.21
N HIS A 19 -25.07 20.43 26.75
CA HIS A 19 -24.25 21.09 25.73
C HIS A 19 -22.73 21.08 26.04
N HIS A 20 -22.35 21.19 27.31
CA HIS A 20 -20.95 21.22 27.74
C HIS A 20 -20.23 19.88 27.51
N ALA A 21 -20.92 18.75 27.68
CA ALA A 21 -20.35 17.43 27.44
C ALA A 21 -20.08 17.18 25.94
N CYS A 22 -20.97 17.66 25.07
CA CYS A 22 -20.79 17.57 23.62
C CYS A 22 -19.66 18.48 23.10
N GLN A 23 -19.54 19.71 23.63
CA GLN A 23 -18.44 20.61 23.30
C GLN A 23 -17.08 20.01 23.70
N ASN A 24 -16.97 19.45 24.90
CA ASN A 24 -15.73 18.79 25.33
C ASN A 24 -15.38 17.55 24.48
N HIS A 25 -16.38 16.77 24.03
CA HIS A 25 -16.16 15.64 23.13
C HIS A 25 -15.65 16.09 21.75
N GLN A 26 -16.26 17.13 21.18
CA GLN A 26 -15.84 17.69 19.89
C GLN A 26 -14.41 18.24 19.97
N LEU A 27 -14.08 18.97 21.03
CA LEU A 27 -12.72 19.48 21.28
C LEU A 27 -11.68 18.36 21.37
N VAL A 28 -12.02 17.23 22.02
CA VAL A 28 -11.14 16.05 22.08
C VAL A 28 -10.99 15.42 20.70
N MET A 29 -12.06 15.26 19.92
CA MET A 29 -12.00 14.70 18.57
C MET A 29 -11.22 15.59 17.59
N ASP A 30 -11.35 16.91 17.73
CA ASP A 30 -10.61 17.89 16.91
C ASP A 30 -9.11 17.91 17.24
N SER A 31 -8.72 17.49 18.45
CA SER A 31 -7.32 17.40 18.86
C SER A 31 -6.59 16.13 18.37
N ILE A 32 -7.33 15.10 17.95
CA ILE A 32 -6.74 13.87 17.42
C ILE A 32 -6.30 14.10 15.97
N PRO A 33 -5.05 13.79 15.57
CA PRO A 33 -4.63 13.90 14.17
C PRO A 33 -5.60 13.19 13.21
N ALA A 34 -5.85 13.79 12.05
CA ALA A 34 -6.86 13.27 11.12
C ALA A 34 -6.55 11.85 10.63
N ASP A 35 -5.26 11.50 10.53
CA ASP A 35 -4.77 10.19 10.11
C ASP A 35 -4.40 9.27 11.29
N ALA A 36 -4.81 9.59 12.51
CA ALA A 36 -4.59 8.72 13.68
C ALA A 36 -5.23 7.33 13.46
N HIS A 37 -4.44 6.28 13.65
CA HIS A 37 -4.83 4.91 13.35
C HIS A 37 -4.20 3.90 14.31
N THR A 38 -4.78 2.71 14.36
CA THR A 38 -4.13 1.51 14.90
C THR A 38 -3.47 0.74 13.77
N ARG A 39 -2.40 0.01 14.08
CA ARG A 39 -1.62 -0.76 13.11
C ARG A 39 -1.56 -2.22 13.52
N GLU A 40 -1.83 -3.10 12.58
CA GLU A 40 -1.60 -4.53 12.67
C GLU A 40 -0.74 -4.98 11.49
N VAL A 41 0.10 -5.98 11.71
CA VAL A 41 0.92 -6.60 10.67
C VAL A 41 0.64 -8.09 10.69
N PHE A 42 0.42 -8.66 9.50
CA PHE A 42 0.27 -10.10 9.33
C PHE A 42 0.72 -10.53 7.94
N TYR A 43 0.77 -11.85 7.75
CA TYR A 43 1.08 -12.47 6.47
C TYR A 43 -0.14 -13.25 5.94
N VAL A 44 -0.27 -13.30 4.63
CA VAL A 44 -1.35 -14.03 3.92
C VAL A 44 -0.80 -14.86 2.79
N GLY A 45 -1.55 -15.91 2.42
CA GLY A 45 -1.07 -16.92 1.50
C GLY A 45 0.13 -17.66 2.08
N GLY A 46 1.02 -18.09 1.19
CA GLY A 46 2.12 -18.96 1.57
C GLY A 46 1.73 -20.43 1.49
N GLU A 47 2.66 -21.28 1.06
CA GLU A 47 2.54 -22.73 1.16
C GLU A 47 3.87 -23.34 1.61
N TYR A 48 3.79 -24.46 2.35
CA TYR A 48 4.97 -25.24 2.67
C TYR A 48 5.48 -25.91 1.40
N VAL A 49 6.78 -25.75 1.14
CA VAL A 49 7.47 -26.37 0.02
C VAL A 49 8.77 -27.00 0.53
N ASP A 50 9.19 -28.09 -0.12
CA ASP A 50 10.51 -28.70 0.12
C ASP A 50 11.60 -27.71 -0.34
N ASP A 51 12.61 -27.48 0.50
CA ASP A 51 13.73 -26.59 0.21
C ASP A 51 14.87 -27.25 -0.59
N GLY A 52 14.70 -28.52 -0.96
CA GLY A 52 15.70 -29.34 -1.66
C GLY A 52 16.76 -29.95 -0.74
N THR A 53 16.69 -29.70 0.57
CA THR A 53 17.58 -30.27 1.60
C THR A 53 16.89 -31.30 2.48
N GLY A 54 15.62 -31.61 2.20
CA GLY A 54 14.77 -32.46 3.03
C GLY A 54 14.11 -31.71 4.20
N ASN A 55 14.15 -30.37 4.19
CA ASN A 55 13.40 -29.52 5.11
C ASN A 55 12.25 -28.80 4.36
N GLU A 56 11.31 -28.23 5.10
CA GLU A 56 10.23 -27.41 4.56
C GLU A 56 10.47 -25.92 4.81
N THR A 57 10.08 -25.09 3.85
CA THR A 57 10.05 -23.62 3.98
C THR A 57 8.71 -23.08 3.49
N VAL A 58 8.35 -21.85 3.88
CA VAL A 58 7.12 -21.19 3.42
C VAL A 58 7.42 -20.33 2.19
N TYR A 59 6.66 -20.58 1.12
CA TYR A 59 6.80 -19.98 -0.20
C TYR A 59 5.61 -19.11 -0.59
N GLY A 60 5.86 -17.89 -1.06
CA GLY A 60 4.86 -17.05 -1.73
C GLY A 60 3.92 -16.27 -0.81
N GLN A 61 4.19 -16.24 0.50
CA GLN A 61 3.49 -15.42 1.48
C GLN A 61 3.68 -13.92 1.23
N VAL A 62 2.64 -13.16 1.51
CA VAL A 62 2.59 -11.70 1.33
C VAL A 62 2.49 -11.02 2.68
N TYR A 63 3.38 -10.06 2.94
CA TYR A 63 3.29 -9.12 4.05
C TYR A 63 2.13 -8.16 3.83
N VAL A 64 1.35 -7.94 4.89
CA VAL A 64 0.23 -7.00 4.91
C VAL A 64 0.34 -6.11 6.14
N GLU A 65 0.31 -4.81 5.90
CA GLU A 65 0.21 -3.78 6.92
C GLU A 65 -1.19 -3.18 6.91
N HIS A 66 -1.92 -3.42 7.99
CA HIS A 66 -3.32 -3.06 8.13
C HIS A 66 -3.46 -1.85 9.05
N LEU A 67 -3.99 -0.75 8.51
CA LEU A 67 -4.18 0.51 9.21
C LEU A 67 -5.68 0.79 9.38
N VAL A 68 -6.13 0.90 10.63
CA VAL A 68 -7.53 1.18 10.95
C VAL A 68 -7.65 2.57 11.58
N PRO A 69 -8.39 3.51 10.95
CA PRO A 69 -8.67 4.81 11.54
C PRO A 69 -9.32 4.69 12.92
N VAL A 70 -8.84 5.50 13.86
CA VAL A 70 -9.48 5.63 15.19
C VAL A 70 -10.80 6.39 15.09
N ARG A 71 -10.89 7.33 14.13
CA ARG A 71 -12.10 8.10 13.82
C ARG A 71 -13.17 7.18 13.21
N LYS A 72 -14.42 7.40 13.60
CA LYS A 72 -15.61 6.64 13.17
C LYS A 72 -16.68 7.61 12.65
N PRO A 73 -17.63 7.16 11.80
CA PRO A 73 -17.74 5.81 11.22
C PRO A 73 -16.65 5.52 10.19
N LEU A 74 -16.35 4.24 9.99
CA LEU A 74 -15.46 3.80 8.90
C LEU A 74 -16.22 3.86 7.57
N GLN A 75 -15.47 4.12 6.50
CA GLN A 75 -15.96 3.93 5.13
C GLN A 75 -16.32 2.47 4.88
N LYS A 76 -17.33 2.25 4.03
CA LYS A 76 -17.90 0.91 3.80
C LYS A 76 -16.89 -0.09 3.23
N TYR A 77 -16.01 0.39 2.34
CA TYR A 77 -15.06 -0.47 1.63
C TYR A 77 -13.63 -0.10 2.05
N PRO A 78 -12.83 -1.07 2.52
CA PRO A 78 -11.41 -0.86 2.74
C PRO A 78 -10.67 -0.70 1.41
N ILE A 79 -9.46 -0.17 1.46
CA ILE A 79 -8.58 0.02 0.30
C ILE A 79 -7.37 -0.90 0.44
N ILE A 80 -7.08 -1.70 -0.59
CA ILE A 80 -5.87 -2.50 -0.70
C ILE A 80 -4.93 -1.80 -1.69
N PHE A 81 -3.75 -1.39 -1.22
CA PHE A 81 -2.72 -0.75 -2.04
C PHE A 81 -1.80 -1.81 -2.64
N ILE A 82 -1.69 -1.83 -3.96
CA ILE A 82 -0.90 -2.80 -4.72
C ILE A 82 0.21 -2.05 -5.48
N PRO A 83 1.47 -2.13 -5.02
CA PRO A 83 2.58 -1.39 -5.62
C PRO A 83 3.02 -1.99 -6.97
N GLY A 84 3.76 -1.18 -7.73
CA GLY A 84 4.28 -1.56 -9.05
C GLY A 84 5.54 -2.44 -9.01
N SER A 85 6.12 -2.64 -10.19
CA SER A 85 7.38 -3.39 -10.37
C SER A 85 8.51 -2.82 -9.53
N SER A 86 9.25 -3.70 -8.85
CA SER A 86 10.37 -3.31 -7.97
C SER A 86 10.00 -2.34 -6.82
N ARG A 87 8.71 -2.20 -6.51
CA ARG A 87 8.19 -1.33 -5.43
C ARG A 87 7.46 -2.14 -4.35
N THR A 88 7.29 -1.53 -3.17
CA THR A 88 6.64 -2.09 -1.97
C THR A 88 5.55 -1.14 -1.45
N GLY A 89 4.85 -1.50 -0.38
CA GLY A 89 3.79 -0.66 0.19
C GLY A 89 4.27 0.71 0.68
N ILE A 90 5.59 0.91 0.80
CA ILE A 90 6.21 2.17 1.21
C ILE A 90 5.84 3.35 0.31
N ASP A 91 5.57 3.10 -0.98
CA ASP A 91 5.21 4.13 -1.98
C ASP A 91 3.94 4.89 -1.61
N PHE A 92 3.09 4.29 -0.77
CA PHE A 92 1.83 4.90 -0.33
C PHE A 92 1.90 5.37 1.13
N LEU A 93 2.93 4.96 1.88
CA LEU A 93 3.13 5.36 3.28
C LEU A 93 3.74 6.75 3.41
N THR A 94 4.67 7.10 2.52
CA THR A 94 5.46 8.33 2.64
C THR A 94 5.67 8.98 1.28
N THR A 95 5.77 10.31 1.25
CA THR A 95 6.14 11.03 0.03
C THR A 95 7.66 11.24 0.00
N PRO A 96 8.34 11.17 -1.15
CA PRO A 96 9.79 11.40 -1.20
C PRO A 96 10.23 12.80 -0.74
N ALA A 97 9.30 13.77 -0.69
CA ALA A 97 9.53 15.15 -0.27
C ALA A 97 9.65 15.32 1.26
N ASN A 98 9.02 14.43 2.04
CA ASN A 98 8.89 14.60 3.49
C ASN A 98 10.11 14.11 4.30
N ASN A 99 11.21 13.77 3.61
CA ASN A 99 12.45 13.34 4.25
C ASN A 99 13.40 14.51 4.55
N ASP A 100 13.07 15.72 4.12
CA ASP A 100 13.63 16.92 4.72
C ASP A 100 12.86 17.22 6.01
N ASN A 101 13.56 17.40 7.12
CA ASN A 101 12.95 17.71 8.42
C ASN A 101 12.37 19.15 8.46
N ASN A 102 11.98 19.74 7.33
CA ASN A 102 11.76 21.19 7.21
C ASN A 102 10.49 21.61 6.45
N THR A 103 9.66 20.70 5.95
CA THR A 103 8.42 21.13 5.28
C THR A 103 7.19 20.41 5.82
N ASN A 104 6.53 21.03 6.81
CA ASN A 104 5.12 20.78 7.13
C ASN A 104 4.22 21.38 6.02
N SER A 105 4.51 21.09 4.74
CA SER A 105 3.69 21.57 3.65
C SER A 105 2.45 20.68 3.53
N PRO A 106 1.22 21.24 3.61
CA PRO A 106 -0.01 20.47 3.44
C PRO A 106 -0.13 19.81 2.04
N THR A 107 0.74 20.15 1.09
CA THR A 107 0.82 19.54 -0.25
C THR A 107 1.63 18.23 -0.31
N GLN A 108 2.21 17.76 0.80
CA GLN A 108 3.12 16.60 0.84
C GLN A 108 2.53 15.38 1.59
N GLN A 109 1.21 15.35 1.79
CA GLN A 109 0.51 14.24 2.43
C GLN A 109 0.65 12.95 1.61
N SER A 110 1.00 11.83 2.27
CA SER A 110 1.01 10.51 1.62
C SER A 110 -0.41 10.00 1.38
N TRP A 111 -0.57 9.04 0.47
CA TRP A 111 -1.89 8.49 0.15
C TRP A 111 -2.50 7.78 1.36
N SER A 112 -1.69 7.06 2.15
CA SER A 112 -2.16 6.44 3.38
C SER A 112 -2.71 7.49 4.37
N SER A 113 -1.97 8.56 4.69
CA SER A 113 -2.47 9.64 5.55
C SER A 113 -3.73 10.29 4.98
N HIS A 114 -3.80 10.49 3.66
CA HIS A 114 -4.98 11.05 3.00
C HIS A 114 -6.21 10.16 3.19
N PHE A 115 -6.13 8.88 2.85
CA PHE A 115 -7.27 7.97 2.96
C PHE A 115 -7.64 7.64 4.42
N LEU A 116 -6.68 7.62 5.34
CA LEU A 116 -6.95 7.53 6.79
C LEU A 116 -7.75 8.75 7.27
N SER A 117 -7.42 9.96 6.80
CA SER A 117 -8.16 11.18 7.14
C SER A 117 -9.63 11.15 6.66
N LEU A 118 -9.90 10.39 5.61
CA LEU A 118 -11.24 10.12 5.08
C LEU A 118 -11.93 8.90 5.73
N SER A 119 -11.32 8.36 6.79
CA SER A 119 -11.80 7.19 7.55
C SER A 119 -11.90 5.89 6.74
N HIS A 120 -11.00 5.68 5.76
CA HIS A 120 -10.82 4.39 5.10
C HIS A 120 -9.89 3.46 5.90
N GLU A 121 -10.30 2.21 6.04
CA GLU A 121 -9.44 1.10 6.47
C GLU A 121 -8.50 0.70 5.33
N LEU A 122 -7.20 0.58 5.60
CA LEU A 122 -6.18 0.42 4.57
C LEU A 122 -5.39 -0.87 4.77
N TYR A 123 -5.10 -1.57 3.67
CA TYR A 123 -4.21 -2.72 3.62
C TYR A 123 -3.09 -2.41 2.64
N LEU A 124 -1.87 -2.23 3.13
CA LEU A 124 -0.70 -2.02 2.31
C LEU A 124 0.09 -3.31 2.21
N ILE A 125 0.41 -3.73 0.99
CA ILE A 125 1.07 -5.01 0.77
C ILE A 125 2.48 -4.80 0.21
N ASP A 126 3.40 -5.67 0.62
CA ASP A 126 4.61 -5.91 -0.14
C ASP A 126 4.37 -7.16 -1.00
N PRO A 127 4.48 -7.10 -2.33
CA PRO A 127 4.16 -8.26 -3.16
C PRO A 127 5.06 -9.48 -2.84
N PRO A 128 4.71 -10.68 -3.30
CA PRO A 128 5.53 -11.87 -3.07
C PRO A 128 6.99 -11.63 -3.47
N PHE A 129 7.91 -12.17 -2.69
CA PHE A 129 9.35 -12.05 -2.93
C PHE A 129 9.83 -10.59 -2.95
N ARG A 130 9.28 -9.71 -2.11
CA ARG A 130 9.69 -8.31 -2.07
C ARG A 130 9.52 -7.68 -0.71
N GLY A 131 10.47 -6.80 -0.36
CA GLY A 131 10.41 -6.06 0.89
C GLY A 131 10.32 -7.00 2.09
N ARG A 132 9.22 -6.88 2.83
CA ARG A 132 8.95 -7.68 4.04
C ARG A 132 8.28 -9.02 3.73
N SER A 133 7.90 -9.28 2.47
CA SER A 133 7.54 -10.60 1.97
C SER A 133 8.82 -11.39 1.66
N PRO A 134 9.10 -12.50 2.36
CA PRO A 134 10.38 -13.19 2.29
C PRO A 134 10.81 -13.58 0.88
N TRP A 135 12.11 -13.39 0.60
CA TRP A 135 12.74 -13.79 -0.65
C TRP A 135 13.13 -15.27 -0.59
N HIS A 136 12.21 -16.13 -1.03
CA HIS A 136 12.46 -17.55 -1.22
C HIS A 136 11.97 -17.96 -2.61
N PRO A 137 12.61 -17.55 -3.72
CA PRO A 137 12.25 -18.10 -5.02
C PRO A 137 12.51 -19.63 -5.02
N PRO A 138 11.71 -20.44 -5.73
CA PRO A 138 11.96 -21.87 -5.82
C PRO A 138 13.35 -22.10 -6.41
N THR A 139 13.99 -23.20 -5.99
CA THR A 139 15.38 -23.58 -6.30
C THR A 139 15.72 -23.69 -7.80
N HIS A 140 14.73 -23.58 -8.69
CA HIS A 140 14.89 -23.60 -10.16
C HIS A 140 14.92 -22.22 -10.83
N LEU A 141 14.73 -21.13 -10.09
CA LEU A 141 14.70 -19.79 -10.68
C LEU A 141 15.99 -19.04 -10.41
N SER A 142 16.73 -18.77 -11.49
CA SER A 142 17.82 -17.80 -11.41
C SER A 142 17.24 -16.46 -10.96
N SER A 143 17.78 -15.88 -9.90
CA SER A 143 17.64 -14.45 -9.67
C SER A 143 18.14 -13.74 -10.91
N SER A 144 17.32 -12.90 -11.55
CA SER A 144 17.88 -11.89 -12.44
C SER A 144 18.71 -10.94 -11.58
N SER A 145 20.03 -11.13 -11.57
CA SER A 145 20.99 -10.13 -11.09
C SER A 145 20.90 -8.82 -11.89
N SER A 146 20.05 -8.77 -12.92
CA SER A 146 19.74 -7.59 -13.72
C SER A 146 18.66 -6.70 -13.10
N SER A 147 18.39 -6.78 -11.79
CA SER A 147 17.77 -5.68 -11.05
C SER A 147 18.79 -4.58 -10.75
N SER A 148 19.43 -4.08 -11.81
CA SER A 148 19.88 -2.68 -11.72
C SER A 148 18.60 -1.88 -11.48
N PRO A 149 18.47 -1.11 -10.39
CA PRO A 149 17.33 -0.21 -10.23
C PRO A 149 17.20 0.71 -11.46
N TYR A 150 18.32 0.93 -12.18
CA TYR A 150 18.34 1.64 -13.45
C TYR A 150 17.76 0.87 -14.64
N LEU A 151 17.58 -0.45 -14.60
CA LEU A 151 16.98 -1.29 -15.66
C LEU A 151 15.48 -1.49 -15.46
N THR A 152 14.98 -1.65 -14.22
CA THR A 152 13.53 -1.72 -13.98
C THR A 152 12.85 -0.36 -14.20
N PHE A 153 13.54 0.74 -13.90
CA PHE A 153 13.19 2.10 -14.37
C PHE A 153 13.76 2.42 -15.77
N GLY A 154 14.48 1.47 -16.36
CA GLY A 154 15.29 1.62 -17.57
C GLY A 154 14.64 1.03 -18.82
N ALA A 155 13.32 1.16 -18.96
CA ALA A 155 12.83 1.33 -20.32
C ALA A 155 13.58 2.55 -20.87
N ALA A 156 14.38 2.38 -21.94
CA ALA A 156 15.18 3.45 -22.54
C ALA A 156 14.44 4.82 -22.67
N PRO A 157 13.09 4.88 -22.86
CA PRO A 157 12.34 6.13 -22.80
C PRO A 157 12.34 6.82 -21.43
N LEU A 158 12.21 6.09 -20.31
CA LEU A 158 12.25 6.66 -18.95
C LEU A 158 13.65 7.16 -18.62
N GLN A 159 14.70 6.39 -18.90
CA GLN A 159 16.08 6.85 -18.66
C GLN A 159 16.41 8.13 -19.47
N LYS A 160 15.89 8.27 -20.69
CA LYS A 160 15.94 9.52 -21.48
C LYS A 160 15.06 10.65 -20.90
N ALA A 161 13.87 10.30 -20.39
CA ALA A 161 12.93 11.22 -19.76
C ALA A 161 13.33 11.68 -18.35
N TRP A 162 14.30 11.01 -17.71
CA TRP A 162 14.92 11.47 -16.45
C TRP A 162 16.31 12.08 -16.69
N ALA A 163 16.99 11.75 -17.79
CA ALA A 163 18.20 12.47 -18.24
C ALA A 163 17.88 13.88 -18.78
N THR A 164 16.64 14.10 -19.21
CA THR A 164 16.09 15.40 -19.57
C THR A 164 14.96 15.67 -18.60
N PRO A 165 15.07 16.58 -17.62
CA PRO A 165 14.03 16.73 -16.61
C PRO A 165 12.70 16.97 -17.30
N PRO A 166 11.66 16.17 -17.04
CA PRO A 166 10.34 16.52 -17.50
C PRO A 166 10.04 17.90 -16.94
N SER A 167 9.31 18.74 -17.66
CA SER A 167 8.71 19.95 -17.10
C SER A 167 7.64 19.60 -16.04
N SER A 168 7.71 18.44 -15.39
CA SER A 168 6.78 17.99 -14.37
C SER A 168 6.93 18.89 -13.15
N THR A 169 6.05 19.88 -13.09
CA THR A 169 5.95 20.90 -12.04
C THR A 169 5.56 20.34 -10.67
N GLN A 170 5.31 19.03 -10.57
CA GLN A 170 4.81 18.36 -9.36
C GLN A 170 5.83 17.43 -8.70
N TRP A 171 6.98 17.15 -9.33
CA TRP A 171 8.06 16.42 -8.64
C TRP A 171 8.69 17.33 -7.58
N PRO A 172 8.98 16.83 -6.37
CA PRO A 172 9.43 17.69 -5.27
C PRO A 172 10.83 18.28 -5.47
N ASP A 173 11.72 17.61 -6.21
CA ASP A 173 13.01 18.20 -6.55
C ASP A 173 12.85 19.27 -7.64
N SER A 174 13.45 20.44 -7.44
CA SER A 174 13.53 21.46 -8.49
C SER A 174 14.34 20.93 -9.69
N PRO A 175 13.92 21.21 -10.93
CA PRO A 175 14.69 20.87 -12.11
C PRO A 175 16.13 21.43 -12.06
N PRO A 176 17.15 20.65 -12.44
CA PRO A 176 17.06 19.27 -12.92
C PRO A 176 16.90 18.28 -11.76
N ALA A 177 15.75 17.61 -11.71
CA ALA A 177 15.50 16.48 -10.82
C ALA A 177 16.13 15.22 -11.43
N GLY A 178 16.89 14.44 -10.65
CA GLY A 178 17.61 13.27 -11.18
C GLY A 178 18.62 12.70 -10.19
N LYS A 179 19.52 11.83 -10.67
CA LYS A 179 20.51 11.17 -9.79
C LYS A 179 21.28 12.19 -8.94
N GLY A 180 21.26 11.97 -7.62
CA GLY A 180 21.86 12.87 -6.63
C GLY A 180 20.91 13.91 -6.05
N SER A 181 19.69 14.07 -6.58
CA SER A 181 18.66 14.90 -5.95
C SER A 181 17.96 14.13 -4.82
N PRO A 182 17.59 14.80 -3.70
CA PRO A 182 17.10 14.11 -2.50
C PRO A 182 15.90 13.20 -2.72
N ALA A 183 14.84 13.68 -3.38
CA ALA A 183 13.64 12.88 -3.57
C ALA A 183 13.83 11.76 -4.60
N PHE A 184 14.54 12.03 -5.70
CA PHE A 184 14.93 10.99 -6.67
C PHE A 184 15.72 9.87 -5.99
N ASP A 185 16.77 10.21 -5.25
CA ASP A 185 17.60 9.21 -4.59
C ASP A 185 16.82 8.45 -3.50
N HIS A 186 15.88 9.10 -2.81
CA HIS A 186 14.98 8.42 -1.87
C HIS A 186 14.13 7.34 -2.55
N VAL A 187 13.56 7.65 -3.71
CA VAL A 187 12.80 6.66 -4.52
C VAL A 187 13.74 5.55 -5.00
N MET A 188 14.92 5.89 -5.48
CA MET A 188 15.88 4.87 -5.94
C MET A 188 16.32 3.94 -4.80
N ARG A 189 16.54 4.47 -3.58
CA ARG A 189 16.91 3.68 -2.39
C ARG A 189 15.81 2.75 -1.90
N SER A 190 14.54 3.05 -2.20
CA SER A 190 13.39 2.21 -1.84
C SER A 190 13.03 1.18 -2.94
N THR A 191 13.88 1.02 -3.95
CA THR A 191 13.68 0.03 -5.01
C THR A 191 14.16 -1.35 -4.56
N HIS A 192 13.36 -2.38 -4.85
CA HIS A 192 13.66 -3.76 -4.49
C HIS A 192 13.88 -4.64 -5.72
N PRO A 193 14.62 -5.77 -5.59
CA PRO A 193 14.65 -6.79 -6.63
C PRO A 193 13.25 -7.29 -7.00
N GLN A 194 13.09 -7.73 -8.24
CA GLN A 194 11.86 -8.35 -8.74
C GLN A 194 12.21 -9.72 -9.35
N LEU A 195 11.29 -10.68 -9.25
CA LEU A 195 11.48 -11.99 -9.85
C LEU A 195 11.59 -11.89 -11.38
N ALA A 196 12.51 -12.64 -11.99
CA ALA A 196 12.67 -12.65 -13.45
C ALA A 196 11.42 -13.20 -14.17
N ASN A 197 10.80 -14.23 -13.57
CA ASN A 197 9.56 -14.82 -14.06
C ASN A 197 8.34 -14.06 -13.54
N LEU A 198 7.91 -13.04 -14.29
CA LEU A 198 6.76 -12.21 -13.92
C LEU A 198 5.43 -12.99 -13.90
N ALA A 199 5.29 -14.04 -14.71
CA ALA A 199 4.09 -14.86 -14.73
C ALA A 199 3.92 -15.63 -13.43
N GLU A 200 5.04 -16.13 -12.89
CA GLU A 200 5.06 -16.80 -11.59
C GLU A 200 4.80 -15.84 -10.43
N GLU A 201 5.45 -14.66 -10.43
CA GLU A 201 5.16 -13.63 -9.42
C GLU A 201 3.67 -13.26 -9.42
N GLN A 202 3.05 -13.11 -10.60
CA GLN A 202 1.63 -12.81 -10.74
C GLN A 202 0.73 -13.95 -10.27
N SER A 203 1.07 -15.21 -10.59
CA SER A 203 0.32 -16.38 -10.15
C SER A 203 0.33 -16.52 -8.62
N VAL A 204 1.51 -16.37 -8.01
CA VAL A 204 1.66 -16.39 -6.55
C VAL A 204 0.94 -15.21 -5.92
N ALA A 205 1.05 -14.01 -6.49
CA ALA A 205 0.35 -12.82 -6.00
C ALA A 205 -1.17 -13.00 -6.06
N GLN A 206 -1.72 -13.53 -7.15
CA GLN A 206 -3.15 -13.81 -7.27
C GLN A 206 -3.61 -14.76 -6.16
N LYS A 207 -2.90 -15.88 -5.94
CA LYS A 207 -3.25 -16.87 -4.90
C LYS A 207 -3.19 -16.25 -3.50
N SER A 208 -2.08 -15.60 -3.14
CA SER A 208 -1.86 -15.06 -1.79
C SER A 208 -2.73 -13.86 -1.48
N LEU A 209 -2.96 -12.96 -2.44
CA LEU A 209 -3.83 -11.79 -2.25
C LEU A 209 -5.31 -12.14 -2.40
N ALA A 210 -5.69 -13.22 -3.08
CA ALA A 210 -7.05 -13.76 -2.97
C ALA A 210 -7.35 -14.22 -1.54
N ALA A 211 -6.37 -14.84 -0.86
CA ALA A 211 -6.49 -15.17 0.56
C ALA A 211 -6.61 -13.92 1.45
N LEU A 212 -5.99 -12.79 1.06
CA LEU A 212 -6.23 -11.50 1.74
C LEU A 212 -7.69 -11.06 1.60
N LEU A 213 -8.24 -11.09 0.38
CA LEU A 213 -9.65 -10.74 0.16
C LEU A 213 -10.58 -11.64 0.97
N ASP A 214 -10.32 -12.95 0.97
CA ASP A 214 -11.09 -13.92 1.77
C ASP A 214 -11.01 -13.62 3.27
N LYS A 215 -9.82 -13.28 3.78
CA LYS A 215 -9.61 -12.89 5.18
C LYS A 215 -10.34 -11.58 5.53
N ILE A 216 -10.36 -10.60 4.63
CA ILE A 216 -11.10 -9.34 4.81
C ILE A 216 -12.61 -9.61 4.86
N GLY A 217 -13.11 -10.56 4.06
CA GLY A 217 -14.48 -11.06 4.12
C GLY A 217 -15.57 -10.06 3.69
N LYS A 218 -15.18 -8.92 3.10
CA LYS A 218 -16.07 -7.88 2.56
C LYS A 218 -15.48 -7.26 1.29
N PRO A 219 -16.30 -6.70 0.38
CA PRO A 219 -15.80 -6.08 -0.82
C PRO A 219 -14.79 -4.96 -0.54
N ALA A 220 -13.68 -4.93 -1.27
CA ALA A 220 -12.61 -3.95 -1.12
C ALA A 220 -12.35 -3.18 -2.42
N ILE A 221 -11.79 -1.98 -2.31
CA ILE A 221 -11.27 -1.20 -3.44
C ILE A 221 -9.80 -1.60 -3.63
N LEU A 222 -9.42 -1.98 -4.84
CA LEU A 222 -8.03 -2.25 -5.18
C LEU A 222 -7.42 -0.99 -5.81
N LEU A 223 -6.48 -0.36 -5.13
CA LEU A 223 -5.72 0.76 -5.66
C LEU A 223 -4.35 0.26 -6.09
N ALA A 224 -4.09 0.27 -7.39
CA ALA A 224 -2.94 -0.39 -7.99
C ALA A 224 -2.13 0.57 -8.86
N HIS A 225 -0.80 0.40 -8.86
CA HIS A 225 0.12 1.22 -9.63
C HIS A 225 0.92 0.37 -10.63
N SER A 226 1.04 0.84 -11.87
CA SER A 226 1.91 0.26 -12.90
C SER A 226 1.69 -1.25 -13.10
N MET A 227 2.70 -2.09 -12.92
CA MET A 227 2.59 -3.56 -13.02
C MET A 227 1.63 -4.15 -11.97
N GLY A 228 1.42 -3.47 -10.84
CA GLY A 228 0.47 -3.88 -9.81
C GLY A 228 -0.97 -3.94 -10.32
N CYS A 229 -1.31 -3.20 -11.38
CA CYS A 229 -2.64 -3.24 -12.01
C CYS A 229 -2.98 -4.63 -12.57
N LYS A 230 -1.98 -5.40 -13.06
CA LYS A 230 -2.19 -6.77 -13.51
C LYS A 230 -2.64 -7.69 -12.38
N ILE A 231 -2.04 -7.53 -11.20
CA ILE A 231 -2.44 -8.26 -9.99
C ILE A 231 -3.88 -7.89 -9.63
N ALA A 232 -4.26 -6.60 -9.72
CA ALA A 232 -5.63 -6.17 -9.41
C ALA A 232 -6.68 -6.82 -10.34
N TRP A 233 -6.41 -6.92 -11.64
CA TRP A 233 -7.30 -7.61 -12.59
C TRP A 233 -7.40 -9.11 -12.28
N LEU A 234 -6.27 -9.76 -12.01
CA LEU A 234 -6.23 -11.17 -11.61
C LEU A 234 -7.03 -11.44 -10.32
N LEU A 235 -7.05 -10.49 -9.38
CA LEU A 235 -7.87 -10.59 -8.17
C LEU A 235 -9.35 -10.40 -8.45
N ALA A 236 -9.73 -9.52 -9.38
CA ALA A 236 -11.12 -9.39 -9.80
C ALA A 236 -11.63 -10.66 -10.48
N ASP A 237 -10.79 -11.34 -11.26
CA ASP A 237 -11.14 -12.65 -11.84
C ASP A 237 -11.26 -13.74 -10.77
N ALA A 238 -10.32 -13.78 -9.81
CA ALA A 238 -10.29 -14.80 -8.77
C ALA A 238 -11.38 -14.63 -7.70
N ARG A 239 -11.77 -13.38 -7.39
CA ARG A 239 -12.74 -13.03 -6.34
C ARG A 239 -13.66 -11.87 -6.78
N PRO A 240 -14.48 -12.04 -7.84
CA PRO A 240 -15.29 -10.96 -8.39
C PRO A 240 -16.29 -10.36 -7.39
N GLY A 241 -16.77 -11.16 -6.43
CA GLY A 241 -17.68 -10.70 -5.38
C GLY A 241 -16.99 -9.88 -4.26
N LEU A 242 -15.67 -9.95 -4.14
CA LEU A 242 -14.89 -9.24 -3.11
C LEU A 242 -14.11 -8.04 -3.65
N VAL A 243 -14.13 -7.82 -4.97
CA VAL A 243 -13.55 -6.62 -5.58
C VAL A 243 -14.67 -5.64 -5.91
N LYS A 244 -14.72 -4.53 -5.18
CA LYS A 244 -15.75 -3.49 -5.38
C LYS A 244 -15.43 -2.57 -6.56
N ALA A 245 -14.17 -2.19 -6.69
CA ALA A 245 -13.65 -1.31 -7.72
C ALA A 245 -12.13 -1.47 -7.85
N ILE A 246 -11.60 -1.15 -9.02
CA ILE A 246 -10.15 -1.04 -9.26
C ILE A 246 -9.84 0.41 -9.63
N VAL A 247 -8.87 1.02 -8.93
CA VAL A 247 -8.26 2.30 -9.28
C VAL A 247 -6.87 1.99 -9.82
N ALA A 248 -6.72 2.06 -11.14
CA ALA A 248 -5.47 1.73 -11.84
C ALA A 248 -4.69 3.01 -12.18
N VAL A 249 -3.53 3.20 -11.55
CA VAL A 249 -2.66 4.35 -11.72
C VAL A 249 -1.54 3.96 -12.69
N GLU A 250 -1.53 4.59 -13.86
CA GLU A 250 -0.53 4.36 -14.93
C GLU A 250 -0.30 2.87 -15.25
N PRO A 251 -1.35 2.10 -15.60
CA PRO A 251 -1.25 0.64 -15.73
C PRO A 251 -0.26 0.21 -16.82
N ALA A 252 0.48 -0.87 -16.54
CA ALA A 252 1.35 -1.50 -17.52
C ALA A 252 0.56 -2.50 -18.40
N GLY A 253 0.35 -2.13 -19.67
CA GLY A 253 -0.37 -2.94 -20.66
C GLY A 253 -1.88 -2.60 -20.74
N PRO A 254 -2.55 -2.95 -21.84
CA PRO A 254 -4.00 -2.84 -21.94
C PRO A 254 -4.68 -3.72 -20.88
N ALA A 255 -5.93 -3.41 -20.51
CA ALA A 255 -6.71 -4.22 -19.55
C ALA A 255 -7.16 -5.58 -20.14
N PHE A 256 -6.56 -6.02 -21.24
CA PHE A 256 -6.96 -7.16 -22.07
C PHE A 256 -5.82 -7.56 -23.02
#